data_AF-A0A2E7B478-F1
#
_entry.id   AF-A0A2E7B478-F1
#
_cell.length_a   1.000
_cell.length_b   1.000
_cell.length_c   1.000
_cell.angle_alpha   90.00
_cell.angle_beta   90.00
_cell.angle_gamma   90.00
#
_symmetry.space_group_name_H-M   'P 1'
#
loop_
_entity.id
_entity.type
_entity.pdbx_description
1 polymer ?
#
loop_
_entity_poly.entity_id
_entity_poly.type
_entity_poly.pdbx_seq_one_letter_code
_entity_poly.pdbx_strand_id
1 'polypeptide(L)'
;MEQLNQIAQLAVSLMTLIGAPIAVYLFFRDRSIERQDRINEVYRRSSDRYAGYLGLMLSHTDTGVYLHGDDEELQTDLDRRRSILFEIVTQMLEDAYLVYERSSNGQRKQQWAGWLAYIRMYCAHAPYIAWWEARIGDVETAKEGASSYDLGFETLMFEELRKAKRQTVGNAAPVI
;
A
#
# COMPACT_ATOMS: atom_id res chain seq x y z
N MET A 1 -18.68 -62.09 9.27
CA MET A 1 -17.29 -61.59 9.25
C MET A 1 -16.92 -61.07 7.86
N GLU A 2 -17.16 -61.84 6.78
CA GLU A 2 -16.92 -61.43 5.38
C GLU A 2 -17.53 -60.05 4.99
N GLN A 3 -18.81 -59.85 5.28
CA GLN A 3 -19.52 -58.62 4.83
C GLN A 3 -19.08 -57.36 5.57
N LEU A 4 -18.71 -57.47 6.86
CA LEU A 4 -18.15 -56.36 7.62
C LEU A 4 -16.80 -55.92 7.05
N ASN A 5 -15.99 -56.89 6.60
CA ASN A 5 -14.69 -56.60 6.00
C ASN A 5 -14.84 -55.95 4.62
N GLN A 6 -15.83 -56.38 3.82
CA GLN A 6 -16.14 -55.76 2.52
C GLN A 6 -16.66 -54.33 2.67
N ILE A 7 -17.55 -54.07 3.63
CA ILE A 7 -18.03 -52.71 3.92
C ILE A 7 -16.87 -51.82 4.37
N ALA A 8 -15.97 -52.34 5.21
CA ALA A 8 -14.78 -51.61 5.64
C ALA A 8 -13.83 -51.29 4.47
N GLN A 9 -13.59 -52.24 3.57
CA GLN A 9 -12.75 -52.05 2.38
C GLN A 9 -13.33 -51.01 1.41
N LEU A 10 -14.66 -51.03 1.19
CA LEU A 10 -15.33 -50.03 0.36
C LEU A 10 -15.27 -48.63 0.98
N ALA A 11 -15.43 -48.52 2.30
CA ALA A 11 -15.34 -47.25 3.02
C ALA A 11 -13.95 -46.61 2.89
N VAL A 12 -12.88 -47.41 3.07
CA VAL A 12 -11.49 -46.95 2.89
C VAL A 12 -11.23 -46.55 1.44
N SER A 13 -11.72 -47.33 0.48
CA SER A 13 -11.54 -47.05 -0.95
C SER A 13 -12.22 -45.74 -1.37
N LEU A 14 -13.45 -45.50 -0.91
CA LEU A 14 -14.18 -44.24 -1.14
C LEU A 14 -13.50 -43.05 -0.48
N MET A 15 -13.05 -43.20 0.77
CA MET A 15 -12.33 -42.14 1.48
C MET A 15 -11.02 -41.76 0.79
N THR A 16 -10.32 -42.74 0.23
CA THR A 16 -9.07 -42.51 -0.52
C THR A 16 -9.34 -41.82 -1.87
N LEU A 17 -10.40 -42.24 -2.57
CA LEU A 17 -10.81 -41.66 -3.86
C LEU A 17 -11.24 -40.19 -3.73
N ILE A 18 -11.84 -39.81 -2.61
CA ILE A 18 -12.30 -38.44 -2.33
C ILE A 18 -11.18 -37.61 -1.68
N GLY A 19 -10.42 -38.20 -0.77
CA GLY A 19 -9.37 -37.51 -0.02
C GLY A 19 -8.21 -37.03 -0.90
N ALA A 20 -7.79 -37.85 -1.87
CA ALA A 20 -6.69 -37.50 -2.77
C ALA A 20 -6.97 -36.24 -3.64
N PRO A 21 -8.10 -36.13 -4.37
CA PRO A 21 -8.38 -34.93 -5.16
C PRO A 21 -8.63 -33.69 -4.29
N ILE A 22 -9.22 -33.85 -3.10
CA ILE A 22 -9.36 -32.73 -2.15
C ILE A 22 -8.00 -32.24 -1.69
N ALA A 23 -7.09 -33.14 -1.33
CA ALA A 23 -5.73 -32.79 -0.90
C ALA A 23 -4.95 -32.09 -2.03
N VAL A 24 -5.05 -32.58 -3.27
CA VAL A 24 -4.43 -31.96 -4.45
C VAL A 24 -5.02 -30.56 -4.70
N TYR A 25 -6.34 -30.42 -4.62
CA TYR A 25 -7.01 -29.13 -4.79
C TYR A 25 -6.59 -28.10 -3.72
N LEU A 26 -6.60 -28.51 -2.45
CA LEU A 26 -6.15 -27.67 -1.34
C LEU A 26 -4.68 -27.28 -1.48
N PHE A 27 -3.82 -28.21 -1.91
CA PHE A 27 -2.40 -27.95 -2.14
C PHE A 27 -2.15 -26.89 -3.22
N PHE A 28 -2.86 -26.95 -4.36
CA PHE A 28 -2.73 -25.93 -5.40
C PHE A 28 -3.26 -24.56 -4.95
N ARG A 29 -4.34 -24.54 -4.15
CA ARG A 29 -4.89 -23.30 -3.58
C ARG A 29 -3.93 -22.65 -2.60
N ASP A 30 -3.41 -23.42 -1.63
CA ASP A 30 -2.49 -22.92 -0.61
C ASP A 30 -1.17 -22.45 -1.23
N ARG A 31 -0.64 -23.16 -2.23
CA ARG A 31 0.60 -22.76 -2.91
C ARG A 31 0.48 -21.44 -3.67
N SER A 32 -0.70 -21.12 -4.18
CA SER A 32 -0.97 -19.82 -4.83
C SER A 32 -0.96 -18.69 -3.80
N ILE A 33 -1.60 -18.91 -2.65
CA ILE A 33 -1.66 -17.94 -1.54
C ILE A 33 -0.26 -17.71 -0.95
N GLU A 34 0.48 -18.78 -0.63
CA GLU A 34 1.85 -18.70 -0.10
C GLU A 34 2.82 -18.00 -1.05
N ARG A 35 2.66 -18.19 -2.36
CA ARG A 35 3.51 -17.53 -3.37
C ARG A 35 3.27 -16.03 -3.38
N GLN A 36 2.01 -15.59 -3.27
CA GLN A 36 1.65 -14.19 -3.23
C GLN A 36 2.13 -13.52 -1.94
N ASP A 37 1.95 -14.19 -0.80
CA ASP A 37 2.41 -13.68 0.50
C ASP A 37 3.93 -13.56 0.55
N ARG A 38 4.68 -14.51 -0.02
CA ARG A 38 6.15 -14.45 -0.11
C ARG A 38 6.64 -13.29 -0.98
N ILE A 39 5.96 -12.99 -2.09
CA ILE A 39 6.28 -11.83 -2.94
C ILE A 39 6.02 -10.54 -2.15
N ASN A 40 4.88 -10.44 -1.48
CA ASN A 40 4.55 -9.29 -0.65
C ASN A 40 5.54 -9.10 0.51
N GLU A 41 6.03 -10.18 1.12
CA GLU A 41 7.03 -10.14 2.19
C GLU A 41 8.39 -9.61 1.70
N VAL A 42 8.78 -9.93 0.47
CA VAL A 42 10.00 -9.37 -0.17
C VAL A 42 9.86 -7.87 -0.41
N TYR A 43 8.70 -7.42 -0.93
CA TYR A 43 8.41 -6.00 -1.10
C TYR A 43 8.41 -5.26 0.24
N ARG A 44 7.71 -5.80 1.24
CA ARG A 44 7.62 -5.21 2.58
C ARG A 44 8.98 -5.12 3.27
N ARG A 45 9.85 -6.12 3.11
CA ARG A 45 11.22 -6.08 3.64
C ARG A 45 12.06 -4.99 2.97
N SER A 46 11.84 -4.70 1.69
CA SER A 46 12.51 -3.60 1.00
C SER A 46 12.03 -2.25 1.52
N SER A 47 10.72 -2.11 1.71
CA SER A 47 10.12 -0.91 2.29
C SER A 47 10.54 -0.69 3.75
N ASP A 48 10.59 -1.74 4.58
CA ASP A 48 11.08 -1.65 5.96
C ASP A 48 12.54 -1.14 6.02
N ARG A 49 13.37 -1.51 5.03
CA ARG A 49 14.75 -1.00 4.90
C ARG A 49 14.77 0.46 4.46
N TYR A 50 13.86 0.87 3.57
CA TYR A 50 13.71 2.26 3.13
C TYR A 50 13.20 3.15 4.28
N ALA A 51 12.18 2.72 5.01
CA ALA A 51 11.70 3.38 6.22
C ALA A 51 12.81 3.48 7.30
N GLY A 52 13.62 2.43 7.45
CA GLY A 52 14.81 2.46 8.32
C GLY A 52 15.86 3.49 7.87
N TYR A 53 16.12 3.60 6.56
CA TYR A 53 17.02 4.60 5.98
C TYR A 53 16.48 6.03 6.19
N LEU A 54 15.18 6.24 6.01
CA LEU A 54 14.53 7.52 6.28
C LEU A 54 14.55 7.88 7.78
N GLY A 55 14.40 6.88 8.66
CA GLY A 55 14.59 7.06 10.11
C GLY A 55 16.02 7.46 10.47
N LEU A 56 17.02 6.92 9.78
CA LEU A 56 18.42 7.32 9.95
C LEU A 56 18.66 8.76 9.46
N MET A 57 18.10 9.15 8.31
CA MET A 57 18.11 10.54 7.83
C MET A 57 17.41 11.48 8.81
N LEU A 58 16.29 11.07 9.41
CA LEU A 58 15.58 11.85 10.42
C LEU A 58 16.44 12.11 11.67
N SER A 59 17.24 11.11 12.08
CA SER A 59 18.17 11.24 13.21
C SER A 59 19.43 12.07 12.92
N HIS A 60 19.76 12.27 11.64
CA HIS A 60 20.96 12.96 11.16
C HIS A 60 20.63 13.99 10.08
N THR A 61 19.65 14.86 10.38
CA THR A 61 19.17 15.94 9.47
C THR A 61 20.21 17.05 9.23
N ASP A 62 21.28 17.06 10.02
CA ASP A 62 22.44 17.94 9.92
C ASP A 62 23.44 17.55 8.82
N THR A 63 23.39 16.31 8.34
CA THR A 63 24.41 15.75 7.41
C THR A 63 24.27 16.18 5.95
N GLY A 64 23.22 16.91 5.58
CA GLY A 64 23.07 17.45 4.22
C GLY A 64 22.83 16.38 3.14
N VAL A 65 22.55 15.12 3.52
CA VAL A 65 22.17 14.07 2.59
C VAL A 65 20.65 14.12 2.46
N TYR A 66 20.17 14.42 1.25
CA TYR A 66 18.74 14.58 0.96
C TYR A 66 18.26 13.48 0.02
N LEU A 67 16.99 13.11 0.20
CA LEU A 67 16.40 12.00 -0.54
C LEU A 67 16.20 12.38 -2.01
N HIS A 68 15.71 13.59 -2.26
CA HIS A 68 15.54 14.21 -3.58
C HIS A 68 16.16 15.60 -3.54
N GLY A 69 16.73 16.03 -4.67
CA GLY A 69 17.76 17.08 -4.78
C GLY A 69 17.50 18.34 -3.97
N ASP A 70 18.59 18.95 -3.51
CA ASP A 70 18.69 20.15 -2.66
C ASP A 70 17.48 21.10 -2.79
N ASP A 71 16.42 20.83 -2.02
CA ASP A 71 15.29 21.73 -1.87
C ASP A 71 15.77 22.92 -1.01
N GLU A 72 16.39 23.90 -1.67
CA GLU A 72 16.72 25.21 -1.08
C GLU A 72 15.48 25.90 -0.48
N GLU A 73 14.26 25.47 -0.86
CA GLU A 73 12.99 25.97 -0.33
C GLU A 73 12.59 25.43 1.06
N LEU A 74 13.22 24.36 1.57
CA LEU A 74 12.99 23.91 2.94
C LEU A 74 13.75 24.81 3.92
N GLN A 75 13.13 25.95 4.25
CA GLN A 75 13.69 27.05 5.03
C GLN A 75 14.09 26.67 6.46
N THR A 76 13.53 25.59 7.04
CA THR A 76 13.80 25.17 8.43
C THR A 76 14.07 23.67 8.56
N ASP A 77 14.86 23.29 9.58
CA ASP A 77 15.10 21.88 9.94
C ASP A 77 13.79 21.12 10.25
N LEU A 78 12.78 21.82 10.75
CA LEU A 78 11.47 21.26 11.04
C LEU A 78 10.74 20.83 9.77
N ASP A 79 10.80 21.64 8.70
CA ASP A 79 10.14 21.32 7.44
C ASP A 79 10.85 20.16 6.73
N ARG A 80 12.17 20.04 6.89
CA ARG A 80 12.97 18.91 6.40
C ARG A 80 12.62 17.60 7.10
N ARG A 81 12.49 17.62 8.42
CA ARG A 81 12.03 16.46 9.19
C ARG A 81 10.61 16.06 8.78
N ARG A 82 9.76 17.05 8.52
CA ARG A 82 8.38 16.82 8.07
C ARG A 82 8.34 16.17 6.68
N SER A 83 9.17 16.60 5.73
CA SER A 83 9.20 16.00 4.39
C SER A 83 9.64 14.53 4.43
N ILE A 84 10.63 14.19 5.26
CA ILE A 84 11.05 12.79 5.49
C ILE A 84 9.90 11.97 6.06
N LEU A 85 9.16 12.51 7.04
CA LEU A 85 8.00 11.81 7.62
C LEU A 85 6.89 11.60 6.60
N PHE A 86 6.65 12.56 5.71
CA PHE A 86 5.68 12.41 4.63
C PHE A 86 6.09 11.31 3.68
N GLU A 87 7.36 11.26 3.25
CA GLU A 87 7.85 10.17 2.41
C GLU A 87 7.66 8.79 3.08
N ILE A 88 7.99 8.64 4.37
CA ILE A 88 7.79 7.38 5.10
C ILE A 88 6.32 6.97 5.07
N VAL A 89 5.42 7.90 5.36
CA VAL A 89 3.98 7.61 5.39
C VAL A 89 3.49 7.26 3.99
N THR A 90 3.90 7.99 2.96
CA THR A 90 3.51 7.71 1.58
C THR A 90 3.98 6.33 1.13
N GLN A 91 5.23 5.95 1.43
CA GLN A 91 5.73 4.61 1.13
C GLN A 91 4.90 3.51 1.82
N MET A 92 4.54 3.71 3.09
CA MET A 92 3.69 2.77 3.83
C MET A 92 2.30 2.63 3.19
N LEU A 93 1.74 3.74 2.68
CA LEU A 93 0.44 3.74 2.01
C LEU A 93 0.50 3.01 0.65
N GLU A 94 1.59 3.15 -0.09
CA GLU A 94 1.84 2.41 -1.33
C GLU A 94 1.88 0.90 -1.05
N ASP A 95 2.62 0.45 -0.04
CA ASP A 95 2.67 -0.97 0.32
C ASP A 95 1.28 -1.51 0.68
N ALA A 96 0.51 -0.74 1.46
CA ALA A 96 -0.85 -1.11 1.82
C ALA A 96 -1.75 -1.24 0.58
N TYR A 97 -1.58 -0.33 -0.40
CA TYR A 97 -2.29 -0.40 -1.68
C TYR A 97 -1.90 -1.64 -2.49
N LEU A 98 -0.62 -1.97 -2.63
CA LEU A 98 -0.17 -3.14 -3.36
C LEU A 98 -0.69 -4.45 -2.74
N VAL A 99 -0.75 -4.53 -1.41
CA VAL A 99 -1.36 -5.66 -0.70
C VAL A 99 -2.86 -5.76 -0.99
N TYR A 100 -3.55 -4.62 -1.05
CA TYR A 100 -4.97 -4.56 -1.40
C TYR A 100 -5.23 -5.01 -2.85
N GLU A 101 -4.52 -4.42 -3.81
CA GLU A 101 -4.67 -4.69 -5.24
C GLU A 101 -4.42 -6.17 -5.56
N ARG A 102 -3.37 -6.75 -4.97
CA ARG A 102 -2.97 -8.15 -5.17
C ARG A 102 -3.82 -9.15 -4.39
N SER A 103 -4.76 -8.70 -3.55
CA SER A 103 -5.59 -9.60 -2.76
C SER A 103 -6.78 -10.13 -3.55
N SER A 104 -6.78 -11.45 -3.79
CA SER A 104 -7.94 -12.19 -4.28
C SER A 104 -9.05 -12.39 -3.24
N ASN A 105 -8.76 -12.23 -1.94
CA ASN A 105 -9.70 -12.51 -0.83
C ASN A 105 -10.46 -11.25 -0.37
N GLY A 106 -11.79 -11.37 -0.24
CA GLY A 106 -12.69 -10.28 0.15
C GLY A 106 -12.46 -9.66 1.54
N GLN A 107 -11.83 -10.39 2.48
CA GLN A 107 -11.50 -9.86 3.82
C GLN A 107 -10.54 -8.66 3.76
N ARG A 108 -9.56 -8.67 2.84
CA ARG A 108 -8.62 -7.55 2.68
C ARG A 108 -9.28 -6.31 2.06
N LYS A 109 -10.42 -6.47 1.36
CA LYS A 109 -11.22 -5.33 0.86
C LYS A 109 -11.89 -4.54 1.98
N GLN A 110 -12.26 -5.17 3.10
CA GLN A 110 -12.84 -4.43 4.24
C GLN A 110 -11.79 -3.58 4.97
N GLN A 111 -10.55 -4.06 5.07
CA GLN A 111 -9.45 -3.31 5.70
C GLN A 111 -9.02 -2.09 4.88
N TRP A 112 -9.24 -2.12 3.55
CA TRP A 112 -8.94 -1.01 2.65
C TRP A 112 -9.70 0.28 3.00
N ALA A 113 -10.91 0.19 3.54
CA ALA A 113 -11.67 1.38 3.91
C ALA A 113 -10.96 2.24 4.96
N GLY A 114 -10.23 1.60 5.90
CA GLY A 114 -9.42 2.31 6.89
C GLY A 114 -8.22 3.01 6.26
N TRP A 115 -7.51 2.30 5.37
CA TRP A 115 -6.38 2.88 4.62
C TRP A 115 -6.81 4.05 3.73
N LEU A 116 -7.95 3.94 3.04
CA LEU A 116 -8.50 5.02 2.23
C LEU A 116 -8.88 6.24 3.07
N ALA A 117 -9.37 6.05 4.29
CA ALA A 117 -9.64 7.15 5.23
C ALA A 117 -8.34 7.85 5.67
N TYR A 118 -7.26 7.08 5.93
CA TYR A 118 -5.94 7.65 6.21
C TYR A 118 -5.39 8.44 5.01
N ILE A 119 -5.48 7.90 3.80
CA ILE A 119 -5.07 8.62 2.57
C ILE A 119 -5.81 9.95 2.48
N ARG A 120 -7.13 9.94 2.63
CA ARG A 120 -7.96 11.17 2.60
C ARG A 120 -7.57 12.18 3.66
N MET A 121 -7.26 11.73 4.87
CA MET A 121 -6.81 12.61 5.95
C MET A 121 -5.53 13.34 5.57
N TYR A 122 -4.54 12.65 5.00
CA TYR A 122 -3.30 13.28 4.53
C TYR A 122 -3.52 14.15 3.28
N CYS A 123 -4.35 13.71 2.33
CA CYS A 123 -4.70 14.51 1.15
C CYS A 123 -5.46 15.79 1.51
N ALA A 124 -6.14 15.85 2.66
CA ALA A 124 -6.78 17.08 3.17
C ALA A 124 -5.81 18.03 3.90
N HIS A 125 -4.57 17.59 4.17
CA HIS A 125 -3.60 18.37 4.91
C HIS A 125 -2.75 19.22 3.96
N ALA A 126 -2.96 20.54 3.94
CA ALA A 126 -2.33 21.44 2.96
C ALA A 126 -0.79 21.33 2.87
N PRO A 127 -0.03 21.21 3.97
CA PRO A 127 1.42 20.94 3.88
C PRO A 127 1.80 19.64 3.17
N TYR A 128 0.93 18.62 3.20
CA TYR A 128 1.17 17.37 2.50
C TYR A 128 0.92 17.52 0.99
N ILE A 129 -0.12 18.28 0.61
CA ILE A 129 -0.38 18.62 -0.80
C ILE A 129 0.79 19.43 -1.37
N ALA A 130 1.25 20.46 -0.65
CA ALA A 130 2.38 21.28 -1.08
C ALA A 130 3.66 20.47 -1.24
N TRP A 131 3.93 19.55 -0.30
CA TRP A 131 5.04 18.61 -0.41
C TRP A 131 4.95 17.71 -1.65
N TRP A 132 3.75 17.24 -1.98
CA TRP A 132 3.52 16.44 -3.18
C TRP A 132 3.75 17.27 -4.45
N GLU A 133 3.18 18.47 -4.51
CA GLU A 133 3.31 19.39 -5.65
C GLU A 133 4.75 19.84 -5.90
N ALA A 134 5.56 20.00 -4.85
CA ALA A 134 6.98 20.31 -4.98
C ALA A 134 7.74 19.21 -5.77
N ARG A 135 7.30 17.95 -5.65
CA ARG A 135 7.99 16.79 -6.23
C ARG A 135 7.55 16.47 -7.66
N ILE A 136 6.27 16.63 -7.95
CA ILE A 136 5.67 16.21 -9.24
C ILE A 136 5.13 17.36 -10.09
N GLY A 137 5.17 18.60 -9.58
CA GLY A 137 4.47 19.75 -10.14
C GLY A 137 2.99 19.81 -9.72
N ASP A 138 2.20 20.68 -10.35
CA ASP A 138 0.79 20.86 -9.99
C ASP A 138 -0.01 19.55 -10.21
N VAL A 139 -0.62 19.06 -9.13
CA VAL A 139 -1.43 17.84 -9.09
C VAL A 139 -2.57 17.83 -10.12
N GLU A 140 -3.12 18.99 -10.49
CA GLU A 140 -4.17 19.08 -11.52
C GLU A 140 -3.62 18.80 -12.93
N THR A 141 -2.33 19.07 -13.19
CA THR A 141 -1.71 18.95 -14.52
C THR A 141 -0.66 17.85 -14.63
N ALA A 142 -0.29 17.23 -13.51
CA ALA A 142 0.68 16.15 -13.44
C ALA A 142 0.29 14.99 -14.36
N LYS A 143 1.28 14.53 -15.14
CA LYS A 143 1.13 13.36 -16.03
C LYS A 143 1.22 12.07 -15.23
N GLU A 144 0.65 11.01 -15.77
CA GLU A 144 0.86 9.65 -15.25
C GLU A 144 2.35 9.28 -15.31
N GLY A 145 2.85 8.67 -14.24
CA GLY A 145 4.25 8.33 -14.04
C GLY A 145 5.13 9.52 -13.64
N ALA A 146 4.53 10.59 -13.09
CA ALA A 146 5.28 11.74 -12.59
C ALA A 146 5.96 11.45 -11.23
N SER A 147 5.51 10.44 -10.49
CA SER A 147 6.10 10.03 -9.22
C SER A 147 6.94 8.76 -9.36
N SER A 148 7.72 8.45 -8.31
CA SER A 148 8.50 7.20 -8.21
C SER A 148 7.67 6.01 -7.72
N TYR A 149 6.39 6.23 -7.41
CA TYR A 149 5.50 5.22 -6.84
C TYR A 149 4.82 4.40 -7.94
N ASP A 150 4.21 3.27 -7.56
CA ASP A 150 3.42 2.41 -8.43
C ASP A 150 2.28 3.20 -9.11
N LEU A 151 2.05 2.91 -10.39
CA LEU A 151 1.12 3.65 -11.23
C LEU A 151 -0.34 3.58 -10.71
N GLY A 152 -0.74 2.43 -10.17
CA GLY A 152 -2.07 2.26 -9.59
C GLY A 152 -2.24 3.10 -8.32
N PHE A 153 -1.21 3.13 -7.49
CA PHE A 153 -1.18 3.96 -6.28
C PHE A 153 -1.14 5.45 -6.61
N GLU A 154 -0.32 5.86 -7.58
CA GLU A 154 -0.23 7.25 -8.05
C GLU A 154 -1.59 7.75 -8.54
N THR A 155 -2.28 6.94 -9.34
CA THR A 155 -3.61 7.27 -9.86
C THR A 155 -4.61 7.52 -8.73
N LEU A 156 -4.62 6.64 -7.72
CA LEU A 156 -5.44 6.80 -6.53
C LEU A 156 -5.11 8.10 -5.77
N MET A 157 -3.82 8.37 -5.56
CA MET A 157 -3.36 9.56 -4.85
C MET A 157 -3.78 10.84 -5.58
N PHE A 158 -3.60 10.90 -6.90
CA PHE A 158 -3.99 12.07 -7.69
C PHE A 158 -5.50 12.28 -7.66
N GLU A 159 -6.29 11.20 -7.72
CA GLU A 159 -7.74 11.30 -7.59
C GLU A 159 -8.15 11.94 -6.26
N GLU A 160 -7.60 11.46 -5.14
CA GLU A 160 -7.94 11.94 -3.81
C GLU A 160 -7.37 13.35 -3.51
N LEU A 161 -6.16 13.67 -3.99
CA LEU A 161 -5.58 15.01 -3.87
C LEU A 161 -6.40 16.06 -4.66
N ARG A 162 -6.81 15.75 -5.90
CA ARG A 162 -7.69 16.64 -6.67
C ARG A 162 -9.06 16.81 -6.02
N LYS A 163 -9.62 15.75 -5.42
CA LYS A 163 -10.87 15.85 -4.64
C LYS A 163 -10.69 16.80 -3.45
N ALA A 164 -9.61 16.67 -2.70
CA ALA A 164 -9.33 17.54 -1.56
C ALA A 164 -9.17 19.01 -2.00
N LYS A 165 -8.41 19.28 -3.07
CA LYS A 165 -8.21 20.62 -3.64
C LYS A 165 -9.54 21.25 -4.08
N ARG A 166 -10.42 20.49 -4.73
CA ARG A 166 -11.79 20.95 -5.08
C ARG A 166 -12.66 21.26 -3.87
N GLN A 167 -12.55 20.47 -2.79
CA GLN A 167 -13.31 20.73 -1.56
C GLN A 167 -12.84 22.00 -0.85
N THR A 168 -11.53 22.27 -0.82
CA THR A 168 -11.00 23.52 -0.26
C THR A 168 -11.43 24.76 -1.07
N VAL A 169 -11.52 24.65 -2.40
CA VAL A 169 -11.99 25.75 -3.27
C VAL A 169 -13.50 25.97 -3.14
N GLY A 170 -14.30 24.90 -3.05
CA GLY A 170 -15.75 24.98 -2.91
C GLY A 170 -16.22 25.54 -1.55
N ASN A 171 -15.47 25.32 -0.48
CA ASN A 171 -15.79 25.84 0.86
C ASN A 171 -15.38 27.31 1.05
N ALA A 172 -14.65 27.90 0.09
CA ALA A 172 -14.28 29.31 0.05
C ALA A 172 -15.28 30.20 -0.71
N ALA A 173 -16.36 29.62 -1.26
CA ALA A 173 -17.44 30.41 -1.83
C ALA A 173 -18.15 31.20 -0.71
N PRO A 174 -18.29 32.54 -0.81
CA PRO A 174 -18.92 33.32 0.23
C PRO A 174 -20.39 32.90 0.33
N VAL A 175 -20.84 32.64 1.57
CA VAL A 175 -22.26 32.67 1.89
C VAL A 175 -22.71 34.10 1.62
N ILE A 176 -23.39 34.30 0.49
CA ILE A 176 -24.05 35.56 0.11
C ILE A 176 -25.30 35.71 0.98
#